data_AF-A0A1E7HRI3-F1
#
_entry.id   AF-A0A1E7HRI3-F1
#
_cell.length_a   1.000
_cell.length_b   1.000
_cell.length_c   1.000
_cell.angle_alpha   90.00
_cell.angle_beta   90.00
_cell.angle_gamma   90.00
#
_symmetry.space_group_name_H-M   'P 1'
#
loop_
_entity.id
_entity.type
_entity.pdbx_description
1 polymer ?
#
loop_
_entity_poly.entity_id
_entity_poly.type
_entity_poly.pdbx_seq_one_letter_code
_entity_poly.pdbx_strand_id
1 'polypeptide(L)'
;MAEKRYRIVFKGELAYGFQLEEVRTNIKGLCKYNDVTLDRFFSEHPVTLKDNLSHDLANKYKKALDQTGAVCMIEEMPAVETKSAPAAKVDTLECPNCGTEQDKGLTCVHCGIAFAGYRKTQERQAPAEKTRPAATSPRRTEPPPDASLVSRVAAYFAKHPEQAFILKAFLVIAGIIFISKYLTGLLGLLILLFPVLFLIYVRFEATSTDRSPTEVLAQHITFMPVMYAEGERKKEGVAWVTYSIIVVNVLIFYGFKLNVDANIIFNHLIFIPLEPNIFNVPCSLITSIFLHSDGGHLWGNMLFLWAIGTVLEKRIGWQKFLAFYFIAGIAANLMAALVAFLFFGTATHGLGASGAIAGAMGLFAIRCYFKSMVFPLPILGIFSLILPVSLKVRLNSLVIIGLFFLADLSGGIGQLNGEQTSNIGHWAHIGGMISGIILGTMFKLSEGAVEERHQEIGSQALSKGGDLFQAEESLRLALQKNPDNVETMILLARLLSKFGPTEEGESLFSKGMDLLSKTRPKEAAENFKEYYGTYLKGTDPETMLRLVSCYRQQKDNEWATRCLELLTDDSATPPAIREKAMFQCARQMESIGNMDTALHYYRQFVEVFPESPLHAKALARINPS
;
A
#
# COMPACT_ATOMS: atom_id res chain seq x y z
N MET A 1 32.05 -22.30 -10.98
CA MET A 1 31.33 -22.74 -12.19
C MET A 1 30.07 -21.90 -12.29
N ALA A 2 29.70 -21.40 -13.46
CA ALA A 2 28.44 -20.68 -13.62
C ALA A 2 27.27 -21.63 -13.30
N GLU A 3 26.38 -21.21 -12.42
CA GLU A 3 25.19 -21.97 -12.04
C GLU A 3 24.29 -22.15 -13.28
N LYS A 4 23.93 -23.39 -13.61
CA LYS A 4 23.06 -23.69 -14.76
C LYS A 4 21.68 -23.07 -14.53
N ARG A 5 21.17 -22.34 -15.52
CA ARG A 5 19.85 -21.70 -15.48
C ARG A 5 18.88 -22.41 -16.40
N TYR A 6 17.62 -22.43 -16.02
CA TYR A 6 16.56 -23.17 -16.70
C TYR A 6 15.39 -22.27 -17.03
N ARG A 7 14.63 -22.63 -18.07
CA ARG A 7 13.36 -22.00 -18.43
C ARG A 7 12.25 -23.03 -18.52
N ILE A 8 11.02 -22.60 -18.25
CA ILE A 8 9.81 -23.41 -18.40
C ILE A 8 9.14 -23.01 -19.70
N VAL A 9 8.92 -24.00 -20.56
CA VAL A 9 8.36 -23.83 -21.90
C VAL A 9 7.04 -24.57 -21.99
N PHE A 10 6.01 -23.89 -22.45
CA PHE A 10 4.74 -24.48 -22.84
C PHE A 10 4.72 -24.72 -24.34
N LYS A 11 4.40 -25.95 -24.74
CA LYS A 11 4.41 -26.36 -26.16
C LYS A 11 3.02 -26.36 -26.80
N GLY A 12 1.98 -25.94 -26.09
CA GLY A 12 0.60 -25.99 -26.58
C GLY A 12 -0.14 -27.30 -26.29
N GLU A 13 0.50 -28.23 -25.60
CA GLU A 13 -0.08 -29.52 -25.25
C GLU A 13 -0.88 -29.43 -23.95
N LEU A 14 -2.08 -30.01 -23.93
CA LEU A 14 -2.95 -30.06 -22.76
C LEU A 14 -2.90 -31.44 -22.10
N ALA A 15 -2.96 -31.47 -20.77
CA ALA A 15 -3.03 -32.71 -20.00
C ALA A 15 -4.35 -33.45 -20.28
N TYR A 16 -4.30 -34.79 -20.25
CA TYR A 16 -5.47 -35.62 -20.52
C TYR A 16 -6.64 -35.28 -19.58
N GLY A 17 -7.82 -35.02 -20.15
CA GLY A 17 -9.04 -34.67 -19.41
C GLY A 17 -9.29 -33.18 -19.23
N PHE A 18 -8.34 -32.30 -19.57
CA PHE A 18 -8.53 -30.84 -19.49
C PHE A 18 -8.96 -30.24 -20.83
N GLN A 19 -9.88 -29.27 -20.80
CA GLN A 19 -10.26 -28.49 -21.98
C GLN A 19 -9.46 -27.19 -22.10
N LEU A 20 -9.28 -26.69 -23.33
CA LEU A 20 -8.49 -25.48 -23.61
C LEU A 20 -8.96 -24.28 -22.77
N GLU A 21 -10.26 -24.02 -22.69
CA GLU A 21 -10.83 -22.91 -21.92
C GLU A 21 -10.62 -23.06 -20.40
N GLU A 22 -10.64 -24.30 -19.90
CA GLU A 22 -10.36 -24.62 -18.51
C GLU A 22 -8.88 -24.36 -18.19
N VAL A 23 -7.96 -24.84 -19.03
CA VAL A 23 -6.53 -24.58 -18.87
C VAL A 23 -6.22 -23.09 -18.99
N ARG A 24 -6.84 -22.39 -19.95
CA ARG A 24 -6.75 -20.93 -20.08
C ARG A 24 -7.17 -20.23 -18.80
N THR A 25 -8.30 -20.64 -18.21
CA THR A 25 -8.81 -20.08 -16.95
C THR A 25 -7.88 -20.39 -15.77
N ASN A 26 -7.32 -21.59 -15.71
CA ASN A 26 -6.42 -21.99 -14.63
C ASN A 26 -5.07 -21.27 -14.68
N ILE A 27 -4.45 -21.16 -15.87
CA ILE A 27 -3.23 -20.37 -16.08
C ILE A 27 -3.52 -18.89 -15.79
N LYS A 28 -4.66 -18.37 -16.25
CA LYS A 28 -5.12 -17.00 -15.91
C LYS A 28 -5.25 -16.82 -14.41
N GLY A 29 -5.74 -17.81 -13.68
CA GLY A 29 -5.87 -17.76 -12.23
C GLY A 29 -4.51 -17.72 -11.51
N LEU A 30 -3.59 -18.59 -11.93
CA LEU A 30 -2.27 -18.77 -11.31
C LEU A 30 -1.32 -17.60 -11.62
N CYS A 31 -1.29 -17.17 -12.88
CA CYS A 31 -0.35 -16.16 -13.40
C CYS A 31 -1.00 -14.78 -13.56
N LYS A 32 -2.32 -14.65 -13.42
CA LYS A 32 -3.09 -13.38 -13.62
C LYS A 32 -2.83 -12.69 -14.96
N TYR A 33 -2.46 -13.44 -16.00
CA TYR A 33 -2.30 -12.91 -17.35
C TYR A 33 -3.59 -12.29 -17.87
N ASN A 34 -3.47 -11.22 -18.67
CA ASN A 34 -4.62 -10.65 -19.38
C ASN A 34 -4.98 -11.53 -20.59
N ASP A 35 -6.21 -11.36 -21.11
CA ASP A 35 -6.72 -12.21 -22.19
C ASP A 35 -5.87 -12.12 -23.46
N VAL A 36 -5.33 -10.93 -23.77
CA VAL A 36 -4.42 -10.71 -24.92
C VAL A 36 -3.12 -11.51 -24.79
N THR A 37 -2.54 -11.56 -23.58
CA THR A 37 -1.31 -12.33 -23.31
C THR A 37 -1.59 -13.81 -23.38
N LEU A 38 -2.75 -14.26 -22.90
CA LEU A 38 -3.19 -15.66 -23.01
C LEU A 38 -3.47 -16.05 -24.46
N ASP A 39 -4.09 -15.17 -25.26
CA ASP A 39 -4.31 -15.43 -26.69
C ASP A 39 -2.99 -15.67 -27.41
N ARG A 40 -1.99 -14.80 -27.18
CA ARG A 40 -0.65 -14.98 -27.73
C ARG A 40 0.00 -16.27 -27.23
N PHE A 41 -0.20 -16.58 -25.95
CA PHE A 41 0.37 -17.75 -25.30
C PHE A 41 -0.10 -19.08 -25.91
N PHE A 42 -1.36 -19.16 -26.35
CA PHE A 42 -1.95 -20.34 -26.99
C PHE A 42 -1.90 -20.30 -28.53
N SER A 43 -1.49 -19.18 -29.14
CA SER A 43 -1.30 -19.07 -30.59
C SER A 43 0.15 -19.24 -31.03
N GLU A 44 1.12 -18.87 -30.19
CA GLU A 44 2.55 -19.02 -30.45
C GLU A 44 3.09 -20.19 -29.63
N HIS A 45 3.64 -21.22 -30.27
CA HIS A 45 4.26 -22.35 -29.60
C HIS A 45 5.57 -22.72 -30.30
N PRO A 46 6.67 -22.98 -29.55
CA PRO A 46 6.78 -23.00 -28.09
C PRO A 46 6.87 -21.60 -27.45
N VAL A 47 6.27 -21.40 -26.27
CA VAL A 47 6.38 -20.15 -25.49
C VAL A 47 7.03 -20.39 -24.14
N THR A 48 7.96 -19.50 -23.78
CA THR A 48 8.58 -19.50 -22.46
C THR A 48 7.66 -18.83 -21.45
N LEU A 49 7.29 -19.57 -20.41
CA LEU A 49 6.47 -19.09 -19.28
C LEU A 49 7.30 -18.31 -18.26
N LYS A 50 8.50 -18.80 -17.98
CA LYS A 50 9.43 -18.23 -17.01
C LYS A 50 10.83 -18.72 -17.32
N ASP A 51 11.83 -17.88 -17.12
CA ASP A 51 13.23 -18.20 -17.38
C ASP A 51 14.12 -17.81 -16.18
N ASN A 52 15.42 -18.08 -16.34
CA ASN A 52 16.47 -17.78 -15.36
C ASN A 52 16.27 -18.45 -13.99
N LEU A 53 15.64 -19.63 -13.97
CA LEU A 53 15.34 -20.38 -12.76
C LEU A 53 16.49 -21.33 -12.41
N SER A 54 16.65 -21.62 -11.11
CA SER A 54 17.39 -22.83 -10.70
C SER A 54 16.60 -24.08 -11.07
N HIS A 55 17.27 -25.23 -11.17
CA HIS A 55 16.61 -26.49 -11.57
C HIS A 55 15.46 -26.87 -10.63
N ASP A 56 15.66 -26.71 -9.33
CA ASP A 56 14.66 -27.06 -8.31
C ASP A 56 13.44 -26.14 -8.36
N LEU A 57 13.68 -24.84 -8.57
CA LEU A 57 12.61 -23.86 -8.71
C LEU A 57 11.82 -24.09 -10.00
N ALA A 58 12.51 -24.44 -11.10
CA ALA A 58 11.88 -24.82 -12.36
C ALA A 58 10.96 -26.04 -12.21
N ASN A 59 11.41 -27.08 -11.50
CA ASN A 59 10.60 -28.28 -11.24
C ASN A 59 9.32 -27.99 -10.45
N LYS A 60 9.37 -27.06 -9.49
CA LYS A 60 8.20 -26.70 -8.69
C LYS A 60 7.20 -25.84 -9.44
N TYR A 61 7.68 -24.82 -10.16
CA TYR A 61 6.82 -24.04 -11.04
C TYR A 61 6.18 -24.94 -12.10
N LYS A 62 6.94 -25.87 -12.68
CA LYS A 62 6.40 -26.90 -13.58
C LYS A 62 5.30 -27.70 -12.90
N LYS A 63 5.51 -28.21 -11.68
CA LYS A 63 4.49 -28.97 -10.94
C LYS A 63 3.21 -28.16 -10.69
N ALA A 64 3.34 -26.88 -10.34
CA ALA A 64 2.20 -25.98 -10.16
C ALA A 64 1.48 -25.67 -11.48
N LEU A 65 2.24 -25.54 -12.58
CA LEU A 65 1.70 -25.34 -13.92
C LEU A 65 1.04 -26.61 -14.48
N ASP A 66 1.59 -27.79 -14.21
CA ASP A 66 1.00 -29.08 -14.61
C ASP A 66 -0.40 -29.25 -13.98
N GLN A 67 -0.60 -28.74 -12.75
CA GLN A 67 -1.91 -28.73 -12.08
C GLN A 67 -2.95 -27.83 -12.76
N THR A 68 -2.52 -26.90 -13.63
CA THR A 68 -3.45 -26.09 -14.44
C THR A 68 -3.98 -26.84 -15.66
N GLY A 69 -3.42 -28.00 -15.98
CA GLY A 69 -3.69 -28.77 -17.19
C GLY A 69 -2.78 -28.43 -18.37
N ALA A 70 -1.79 -27.55 -18.18
CA ALA A 70 -0.82 -27.17 -19.20
C ALA A 70 0.42 -28.09 -19.17
N VAL A 71 0.75 -28.74 -20.28
CA VAL A 71 1.96 -29.57 -20.36
C VAL A 71 3.19 -28.68 -20.55
N CYS A 72 3.95 -28.52 -19.47
CA CYS A 72 5.14 -27.69 -19.43
C CYS A 72 6.42 -28.54 -19.43
N MET A 73 7.47 -28.06 -20.10
CA MET A 73 8.80 -28.68 -20.11
C MET A 73 9.84 -27.74 -19.51
N ILE A 74 10.90 -28.30 -18.94
CA ILE A 74 12.05 -27.53 -18.45
C ILE A 74 13.18 -27.68 -19.46
N GLU A 75 13.72 -26.55 -19.90
CA GLU A 75 14.85 -26.51 -20.82
C GLU A 75 16.03 -25.80 -20.16
N GLU A 76 17.24 -26.36 -20.33
CA GLU A 76 18.48 -25.71 -19.89
C GLU A 76 18.76 -24.49 -20.79
N MET A 77 19.03 -23.34 -20.18
CA MET A 77 19.41 -22.15 -20.92
C MET A 77 20.91 -22.22 -21.26
N PRO A 78 21.30 -21.83 -22.48
CA PRO A 78 22.71 -21.75 -22.83
C PRO A 78 23.42 -20.79 -21.86
N ALA A 79 24.60 -21.18 -21.38
CA ALA A 79 25.42 -20.34 -20.51
C ALA A 79 25.63 -18.98 -21.20
N VAL A 80 25.14 -17.92 -20.58
CA VAL A 80 25.31 -16.57 -21.11
C VAL A 80 26.79 -16.22 -20.94
N GLU A 81 27.57 -16.43 -22.00
CA GLU A 81 28.78 -15.63 -22.20
C GLU A 81 28.31 -14.17 -22.16
N THR A 82 28.86 -13.35 -21.26
CA THR A 82 28.69 -11.90 -21.29
C THR A 82 29.27 -11.35 -22.59
N LYS A 83 28.52 -11.49 -23.68
CA LYS A 83 28.67 -10.71 -24.89
C LYS A 83 27.94 -9.42 -24.64
N SER A 84 28.69 -8.32 -24.71
CA SER A 84 28.17 -6.97 -24.87
C SER A 84 26.97 -6.99 -25.81
N ALA A 85 25.86 -6.41 -25.35
CA ALA A 85 24.59 -6.35 -26.05
C ALA A 85 24.78 -6.07 -27.55
N PRO A 86 24.27 -6.93 -28.45
CA PRO A 86 24.02 -6.51 -29.82
C PRO A 86 22.91 -5.46 -29.77
N ALA A 87 23.15 -4.32 -30.42
CA ALA A 87 22.16 -3.26 -30.58
C ALA A 87 20.83 -3.84 -31.07
N ALA A 88 19.75 -3.48 -30.39
CA ALA A 88 18.39 -3.80 -30.83
C ALA A 88 18.19 -3.32 -32.27
N LYS A 89 17.69 -4.19 -33.14
CA LYS A 89 17.13 -3.76 -34.43
C LYS A 89 15.96 -2.83 -34.13
N VAL A 90 16.09 -1.58 -34.53
CA VAL A 90 15.10 -0.53 -34.34
C VAL A 90 14.06 -0.67 -35.46
N ASP A 91 12.80 -0.88 -35.08
CA ASP A 91 11.65 -0.84 -35.99
C ASP A 91 11.42 0.62 -36.43
N THR A 92 11.80 0.96 -37.65
CA THR A 92 11.52 2.28 -38.25
C THR A 92 10.13 2.32 -38.90
N LEU A 93 9.57 3.52 -38.96
CA LEU A 93 8.28 3.89 -39.56
C LEU A 93 8.50 5.09 -40.48
N GLU A 94 7.96 5.03 -41.69
CA GLU A 94 7.93 6.19 -42.59
C GLU A 94 6.72 7.09 -42.27
N CYS A 95 6.96 8.39 -42.11
CA CYS A 95 5.89 9.35 -41.82
C CYS A 95 4.95 9.52 -43.02
N PRO A 96 3.64 9.28 -42.90
CA PRO A 96 2.71 9.33 -44.04
C PRO A 96 2.42 10.75 -44.55
N ASN A 97 2.88 11.80 -43.85
CA ASN A 97 2.69 13.18 -44.28
C ASN A 97 3.94 13.76 -44.99
N CYS A 98 5.15 13.33 -44.62
CA CYS A 98 6.38 13.93 -45.16
C CYS A 98 7.46 12.92 -45.60
N GLY A 99 7.19 11.62 -45.51
CA GLY A 99 8.11 10.56 -45.96
C GLY A 99 9.34 10.33 -45.08
N THR A 100 9.45 11.00 -43.93
CA THR A 100 10.62 10.85 -43.05
C THR A 100 10.57 9.50 -42.32
N GLU A 101 11.57 8.65 -42.57
CA GLU A 101 11.83 7.45 -41.76
C GLU A 101 12.35 7.83 -40.38
N GLN A 102 11.71 7.29 -39.34
CA GLN A 102 12.07 7.53 -37.94
C GLN A 102 11.61 6.37 -37.06
N ASP A 103 12.07 6.35 -35.81
CA ASP A 103 11.64 5.38 -34.82
C ASP A 103 10.15 5.58 -34.48
N LYS A 104 9.45 4.49 -34.13
CA LYS A 104 8.03 4.54 -33.75
C LYS A 104 7.79 5.49 -32.54
N GLY A 105 7.39 6.73 -32.82
CA GLY A 105 7.01 7.75 -31.84
C GLY A 105 5.54 8.15 -31.94
N LEU A 106 5.05 8.99 -31.02
CA LEU A 106 3.67 9.53 -31.05
C LEU A 106 3.49 10.64 -32.10
N THR A 107 4.58 11.31 -32.47
CA THR A 107 4.62 12.45 -33.40
C THR A 107 5.81 12.34 -34.35
N CYS A 108 5.67 12.83 -35.58
CA CYS A 108 6.80 12.92 -36.51
C CYS A 108 7.80 13.99 -36.04
N VAL A 109 9.08 13.64 -35.95
CA VAL A 109 10.16 14.57 -35.54
C VAL A 109 10.42 15.69 -36.56
N HIS A 110 10.06 15.49 -37.83
CA HIS A 110 10.30 16.48 -38.89
C HIS A 110 9.13 17.45 -39.07
N CYS A 111 7.90 16.95 -39.14
CA CYS A 111 6.71 17.78 -39.42
C CYS A 111 5.74 17.93 -38.24
N GLY A 112 6.03 17.32 -37.10
CA GLY A 112 5.24 17.45 -35.87
C GLY A 112 3.87 16.75 -35.88
N ILE A 113 3.53 16.03 -36.95
CA ILE A 113 2.20 15.40 -37.05
C ILE A 113 2.05 14.26 -36.04
N ALA A 114 0.96 14.26 -35.27
CA ALA A 114 0.60 13.14 -34.40
C ALA A 114 -0.02 11.99 -35.22
N PHE A 115 0.60 10.81 -35.21
CA PHE A 115 0.15 9.67 -36.04
C PHE A 115 -1.27 9.20 -35.69
N ALA A 116 -1.69 9.36 -34.43
CA ALA A 116 -3.04 9.04 -33.97
C ALA A 116 -4.13 9.96 -34.57
N GLY A 117 -3.80 11.22 -34.84
CA GLY A 117 -4.72 12.18 -35.48
C GLY A 117 -4.88 11.92 -36.98
N TYR A 118 -3.82 11.48 -37.65
CA TYR A 118 -3.84 11.18 -39.08
C TYR A 118 -4.72 9.96 -39.42
N ARG A 119 -4.63 8.87 -38.65
CA ARG A 119 -5.46 7.65 -38.86
C ARG A 119 -6.96 7.91 -38.74
N LYS A 120 -7.38 8.72 -37.76
CA LYS A 120 -8.79 9.12 -37.59
C LYS A 120 -9.32 9.96 -38.76
N THR A 121 -8.43 10.62 -39.50
CA THR A 121 -8.80 11.45 -40.65
C THR A 121 -8.96 10.61 -41.91
N GLN A 122 -8.14 9.56 -42.09
CA GLN A 122 -8.31 8.59 -43.19
C GLN A 122 -9.57 7.73 -43.03
N GLU A 123 -9.91 7.30 -41.80
CA GLU A 123 -11.15 6.55 -41.54
C GLU A 123 -12.41 7.36 -41.86
N ARG A 124 -12.35 8.70 -41.75
CA ARG A 124 -13.45 9.60 -42.14
C ARG A 124 -13.58 9.82 -43.66
N GLN A 125 -12.55 9.49 -44.43
CA GLN A 125 -12.50 9.73 -45.88
C GLN A 125 -12.71 8.46 -46.72
N ALA A 126 -12.92 7.30 -46.08
CA ALA A 126 -13.26 6.06 -46.78
C ALA A 126 -14.70 6.10 -47.34
N PRO A 127 -14.94 5.87 -48.64
CA PRO A 127 -16.28 5.87 -49.22
C PRO A 127 -17.11 4.67 -48.73
N ALA A 128 -18.34 4.93 -48.28
CA ALA A 128 -19.30 3.90 -47.90
C ALA A 128 -19.86 3.15 -49.12
N GLU A 129 -19.51 1.88 -49.26
CA GLU A 129 -20.01 0.99 -50.31
C GLU A 129 -21.47 0.59 -50.02
N LYS A 130 -22.36 0.96 -50.94
CA LYS A 130 -23.81 0.68 -50.88
C LYS A 130 -24.09 -0.70 -51.45
N THR A 131 -24.57 -1.62 -50.62
CA THR A 131 -25.27 -2.83 -51.08
C THR A 131 -26.70 -2.85 -50.53
N ARG A 132 -27.66 -2.81 -51.47
CA ARG A 132 -29.10 -3.04 -51.27
C ARG A 132 -29.38 -4.53 -51.48
N PRO A 133 -30.32 -5.12 -50.73
CA PRO A 133 -31.17 -6.14 -51.32
C PRO A 133 -32.67 -5.78 -51.26
N ALA A 134 -33.38 -6.39 -52.21
CA ALA A 134 -34.75 -6.15 -52.60
C ALA A 134 -35.80 -6.62 -51.58
N ALA A 135 -36.98 -6.04 -51.72
CA ALA A 135 -38.18 -6.31 -50.94
C ALA A 135 -38.85 -7.64 -51.31
N THR A 136 -39.28 -8.37 -50.29
CA THR A 136 -40.42 -9.29 -50.34
C THR A 136 -41.17 -9.19 -49.01
N SER A 137 -42.44 -8.79 -49.07
CA SER A 137 -43.37 -8.91 -47.93
C SER A 137 -43.88 -10.35 -47.85
N PRO A 138 -44.23 -10.86 -46.66
CA PRO A 138 -45.67 -11.02 -46.46
C PRO A 138 -46.20 -10.83 -45.02
N ARG A 139 -47.45 -10.36 -45.01
CA ARG A 139 -48.58 -10.71 -44.12
C ARG A 139 -48.75 -10.00 -42.76
N ARG A 140 -49.93 -9.38 -42.66
CA ARG A 140 -50.56 -8.74 -41.49
C ARG A 140 -50.70 -9.70 -40.31
N THR A 141 -50.51 -9.15 -39.11
CA THR A 141 -51.28 -9.46 -37.90
C THR A 141 -51.54 -8.14 -37.16
N GLU A 142 -52.80 -7.76 -36.98
CA GLU A 142 -53.21 -6.84 -35.90
C GLU A 142 -53.12 -7.60 -34.58
N PRO A 143 -52.67 -6.98 -33.48
CA PRO A 143 -53.55 -6.79 -32.31
C PRO A 143 -53.12 -5.58 -31.41
N PRO A 144 -53.68 -5.35 -30.20
CA PRO A 144 -55.06 -5.03 -29.84
C PRO A 144 -55.08 -3.74 -28.92
N PRO A 145 -56.00 -3.51 -27.95
CA PRO A 145 -56.59 -2.20 -27.66
C PRO A 145 -55.76 -1.29 -26.72
N ASP A 146 -56.00 0.01 -26.86
CA ASP A 146 -55.71 1.14 -25.97
C ASP A 146 -54.60 0.98 -24.90
N ALA A 147 -53.37 1.30 -25.31
CA ALA A 147 -52.24 1.43 -24.39
C ALA A 147 -52.42 2.67 -23.50
N SER A 148 -52.52 2.46 -22.18
CA SER A 148 -52.59 3.51 -21.16
C SER A 148 -51.62 4.68 -21.41
N LEU A 149 -51.96 5.89 -20.96
CA LEU A 149 -51.10 7.09 -21.09
C LEU A 149 -49.66 6.81 -20.62
N VAL A 150 -49.50 6.01 -19.56
CA VAL A 150 -48.22 5.58 -19.00
C VAL A 150 -47.39 4.80 -20.01
N SER A 151 -47.99 3.84 -20.71
CA SER A 151 -47.30 3.07 -21.76
C SER A 151 -46.91 3.92 -22.97
N ARG A 152 -47.71 4.94 -23.32
CA ARG A 152 -47.38 5.86 -24.42
C ARG A 152 -46.22 6.79 -24.07
N VAL A 153 -46.21 7.29 -22.83
CA VAL A 153 -45.11 8.12 -22.29
C VAL A 153 -43.83 7.31 -22.16
N ALA A 154 -43.90 6.07 -21.69
CA ALA A 154 -42.76 5.16 -21.62
C ALA A 154 -42.18 4.86 -23.01
N ALA A 155 -43.03 4.59 -24.00
CA ALA A 155 -42.60 4.36 -25.38
C ALA A 155 -41.98 5.60 -26.04
N TYR A 156 -42.47 6.81 -25.70
CA TYR A 156 -41.91 8.07 -26.18
C TYR A 156 -40.49 8.31 -25.64
N PHE A 157 -40.29 8.17 -24.33
CA PHE A 157 -38.97 8.34 -23.70
C PHE A 157 -37.98 7.22 -24.03
N ALA A 158 -38.47 6.02 -24.40
CA ALA A 158 -37.62 4.96 -24.93
C ALA A 158 -37.04 5.31 -26.32
N LYS A 159 -37.74 6.13 -27.12
CA LYS A 159 -37.25 6.62 -28.42
C LYS A 159 -36.45 7.92 -28.35
N HIS A 160 -36.59 8.69 -27.26
CA HIS A 160 -35.92 9.99 -27.07
C HIS A 160 -35.16 10.03 -25.72
N PRO A 161 -34.04 9.29 -25.60
CA PRO A 161 -33.31 9.12 -24.35
C PRO A 161 -32.73 10.42 -23.81
N GLU A 162 -32.34 11.35 -24.68
CA GLU A 162 -31.87 12.69 -24.30
C GLU A 162 -32.97 13.53 -23.61
N GLN A 163 -34.22 13.45 -24.06
CA GLN A 163 -35.34 14.16 -23.44
C GLN A 163 -35.74 13.53 -22.11
N ALA A 164 -35.61 12.21 -21.98
CA ALA A 164 -35.80 11.50 -20.73
C ALA A 164 -34.75 11.91 -19.67
N PHE A 165 -33.50 12.10 -20.11
CA PHE A 165 -32.42 12.59 -19.27
C PHE A 165 -32.66 14.03 -18.81
N ILE A 166 -33.05 14.93 -19.72
CA ILE A 166 -33.35 16.33 -19.39
C ILE A 166 -34.53 16.43 -18.42
N LEU A 167 -35.62 15.67 -18.64
CA LEU A 167 -36.76 15.66 -17.73
C LEU A 167 -36.38 15.11 -16.34
N LYS A 168 -35.58 14.04 -16.28
CA LYS A 168 -35.06 13.50 -15.03
C LYS A 168 -34.18 14.51 -14.31
N ALA A 169 -33.27 15.16 -15.03
CA ALA A 169 -32.39 16.20 -14.46
C ALA A 169 -33.22 17.37 -13.92
N PHE A 170 -34.23 17.83 -14.66
CA PHE A 170 -35.12 18.90 -14.23
C PHE A 170 -35.95 18.51 -13.00
N LEU A 171 -36.53 17.31 -12.97
CA LEU A 171 -37.29 16.79 -11.82
C LEU A 171 -36.39 16.58 -10.58
N VAL A 172 -35.14 16.16 -10.79
CA VAL A 172 -34.14 16.03 -9.71
C VAL A 172 -33.74 17.40 -9.18
N ILE A 173 -33.47 18.39 -10.04
CA ILE A 173 -33.13 19.76 -9.63
C ILE A 173 -34.33 20.41 -8.93
N ALA A 174 -35.54 20.29 -9.47
CA ALA A 174 -36.76 20.77 -8.83
C ALA A 174 -37.02 20.07 -7.49
N GLY A 175 -36.75 18.77 -7.42
CA GLY A 175 -36.78 17.98 -6.19
C GLY A 175 -35.75 18.48 -5.17
N ILE A 176 -34.51 18.71 -5.58
CA ILE A 176 -33.44 19.26 -4.72
C ILE A 176 -33.83 20.65 -4.22
N ILE A 177 -34.35 21.53 -5.09
CA ILE A 177 -34.78 22.88 -4.71
C ILE A 177 -35.97 22.83 -3.74
N PHE A 178 -36.99 22.01 -4.04
CA PHE A 178 -38.16 21.83 -3.18
C PHE A 178 -37.79 21.23 -1.82
N ILE A 179 -36.95 20.19 -1.81
CA ILE A 179 -36.45 19.52 -0.61
C ILE A 179 -35.55 20.48 0.19
N SER A 180 -34.64 21.22 -0.45
CA SER A 180 -33.74 22.18 0.21
C SER A 180 -34.48 23.30 0.95
N LYS A 181 -35.68 23.67 0.49
CA LYS A 181 -36.53 24.69 1.12
C LYS A 181 -37.19 24.22 2.43
N TYR A 182 -37.30 22.90 2.64
CA TYR A 182 -37.91 22.29 3.84
C TYR A 182 -36.92 21.47 4.68
N LEU A 183 -35.66 21.32 4.25
CA LEU A 183 -34.67 20.42 4.90
C LEU A 183 -33.93 21.01 6.09
N THR A 184 -33.99 22.31 6.34
CA THR A 184 -33.24 22.93 7.45
C THR A 184 -33.71 22.44 8.82
N GLY A 185 -35.00 22.11 8.99
CA GLY A 185 -35.53 21.47 10.21
C GLY A 185 -35.32 19.95 10.25
N LEU A 186 -35.51 19.26 9.12
CA LEU A 186 -35.36 17.81 9.02
C LEU A 186 -33.90 17.36 9.19
N LEU A 187 -32.94 18.13 8.68
CA LEU A 187 -31.52 17.84 8.81
C LEU A 187 -31.08 17.96 10.28
N GLY A 188 -31.61 18.94 11.03
CA GLY A 188 -31.38 19.07 12.47
C GLY A 188 -31.94 17.89 13.27
N LEU A 189 -33.17 17.45 12.94
CA LEU A 189 -33.78 16.26 13.54
C LEU A 189 -33.02 14.97 13.17
N LEU A 190 -32.60 14.84 11.91
CA LEU A 190 -31.78 13.71 11.42
C LEU A 190 -30.44 13.68 12.14
N ILE A 191 -29.73 14.79 12.31
CA ILE A 191 -28.46 14.83 13.07
C ILE A 191 -28.67 14.36 14.52
N LEU A 192 -29.81 14.67 15.13
CA LEU A 192 -30.12 14.31 16.51
C LEU A 192 -30.60 12.85 16.66
N LEU A 193 -31.39 12.34 15.72
CA LEU A 193 -31.94 10.97 15.74
C LEU A 193 -31.00 9.93 15.11
N PHE A 194 -30.11 10.36 14.22
CA PHE A 194 -29.21 9.48 13.47
C PHE A 194 -28.35 8.59 14.37
N PRO A 195 -27.69 9.08 15.44
CA PRO A 195 -26.89 8.22 16.31
C PRO A 195 -27.74 7.12 16.95
N VAL A 196 -28.98 7.43 17.33
CA VAL A 196 -29.88 6.48 18.01
C VAL A 196 -30.39 5.42 17.02
N LEU A 197 -30.87 5.85 15.85
CA LEU A 197 -31.36 4.94 14.81
C LEU A 197 -30.23 4.05 14.24
N PHE A 198 -29.02 4.61 14.11
CA PHE A 198 -27.84 3.89 13.69
C PHE A 198 -27.43 2.80 14.70
N LEU A 199 -27.48 3.10 16.00
CA LEU A 199 -27.22 2.09 17.04
C LEU A 199 -28.28 0.98 17.07
N ILE A 200 -29.55 1.31 16.81
CA ILE A 200 -30.64 0.32 16.66
C ILE A 200 -30.39 -0.58 15.45
N TYR A 201 -30.02 0.00 14.30
CA TYR A 201 -29.64 -0.75 13.10
C TYR A 201 -28.46 -1.69 13.37
N VAL A 202 -27.38 -1.20 13.95
CA VAL A 202 -26.19 -2.00 14.30
C VAL A 202 -26.58 -3.17 15.20
N ARG A 203 -27.46 -2.94 16.19
CA ARG A 203 -27.92 -4.00 17.08
C ARG A 203 -28.78 -5.03 16.35
N PHE A 204 -29.65 -4.58 15.46
CA PHE A 204 -30.51 -5.45 14.66
C PHE A 204 -29.69 -6.29 13.67
N GLU A 205 -28.79 -5.67 12.90
CA GLU A 205 -27.93 -6.36 11.94
C GLU A 205 -26.96 -7.33 12.61
N ALA A 206 -26.37 -6.95 13.74
CA ALA A 206 -25.55 -7.85 14.55
C ALA A 206 -26.32 -9.10 14.99
N THR A 207 -27.58 -8.92 15.40
CA THR A 207 -28.45 -10.03 15.80
C THR A 207 -28.88 -10.89 14.61
N SER A 208 -29.15 -10.29 13.45
CA SER A 208 -29.55 -11.04 12.24
C SER A 208 -28.39 -11.75 11.54
N THR A 209 -27.15 -11.32 11.76
CA THR A 209 -25.94 -11.86 11.10
C THR A 209 -25.04 -12.66 12.03
N ASP A 210 -25.41 -12.85 13.29
CA ASP A 210 -24.62 -13.50 14.35
C ASP A 210 -23.20 -12.92 14.49
N ARG A 211 -23.06 -11.61 14.24
CA ARG A 211 -21.81 -10.86 14.38
C ARG A 211 -21.85 -10.00 15.64
N SER A 212 -20.68 -9.64 16.15
CA SER A 212 -20.64 -8.68 17.26
C SER A 212 -21.14 -7.31 16.79
N PRO A 213 -21.95 -6.58 17.61
CA PRO A 213 -22.33 -5.19 17.31
C PRO A 213 -21.12 -4.31 17.03
N THR A 214 -19.98 -4.60 17.65
CA THR A 214 -18.70 -3.90 17.44
C THR A 214 -18.12 -4.12 16.04
N GLU A 215 -18.24 -5.32 15.46
CA GLU A 215 -17.78 -5.58 14.09
C GLU A 215 -18.70 -4.91 13.06
N VAL A 216 -20.01 -4.97 13.28
CA VAL A 216 -21.01 -4.29 12.42
C VAL A 216 -20.83 -2.77 12.49
N LEU A 217 -20.58 -2.24 13.69
CA LEU A 217 -20.28 -0.83 13.90
C LEU A 217 -19.00 -0.41 13.19
N ALA A 218 -17.93 -1.20 13.28
CA ALA A 218 -16.65 -0.92 12.62
C ALA A 218 -16.74 -0.94 11.08
N GLN A 219 -17.67 -1.71 10.51
CA GLN A 219 -17.94 -1.74 9.08
C GLN A 219 -18.66 -0.49 8.57
N HIS A 220 -19.48 0.14 9.41
CA HIS A 220 -20.37 1.25 9.02
C HIS A 220 -19.93 2.62 9.56
N ILE A 221 -19.16 2.68 10.65
CA ILE A 221 -18.46 3.90 11.07
C ILE A 221 -17.20 4.06 10.20
N THR A 222 -17.41 4.40 8.95
CA THR A 222 -16.38 5.00 8.10
C THR A 222 -16.88 6.39 7.73
N PHE A 223 -16.94 7.29 8.70
CA PHE A 223 -17.11 8.72 8.44
C PHE A 223 -15.76 9.44 8.20
N MET A 224 -14.66 8.72 8.44
CA MET A 224 -13.31 9.28 8.37
C MET A 224 -12.55 8.68 7.18
N PRO A 225 -11.75 9.49 6.45
CA PRO A 225 -10.88 8.96 5.42
C PRO A 225 -9.88 7.99 6.07
N VAL A 226 -10.03 6.70 5.76
CA VAL A 226 -9.09 5.68 6.25
C VAL A 226 -7.95 5.63 5.23
N MET A 227 -6.78 6.06 5.67
CA MET A 227 -5.57 6.11 4.83
C MET A 227 -4.88 4.76 4.66
N TYR A 228 -5.56 3.67 5.03
CA TYR A 228 -5.07 2.30 4.87
C TYR A 228 -5.82 1.62 3.72
N ALA A 229 -5.06 1.04 2.79
CA ALA A 229 -5.64 0.13 1.81
C ALA A 229 -6.05 -1.17 2.52
N GLU A 230 -7.22 -1.72 2.19
CA GLU A 230 -7.62 -3.04 2.70
C GLU A 230 -6.56 -4.10 2.36
N GLY A 231 -5.93 -4.69 3.38
CA GLY A 231 -4.83 -5.66 3.26
C GLY A 231 -3.42 -5.08 3.33
N GLU A 232 -3.26 -3.82 3.72
CA GLU A 232 -1.96 -3.22 4.02
C GLU A 232 -1.39 -3.76 5.35
N ARG A 233 -0.10 -4.12 5.33
CA ARG A 233 0.63 -4.51 6.55
C ARG A 233 0.77 -3.27 7.43
N LYS A 234 0.01 -3.19 8.52
CA LYS A 234 0.12 -2.08 9.48
C LYS A 234 1.53 -2.07 10.05
N LYS A 235 2.33 -1.04 9.72
CA LYS A 235 3.58 -0.81 10.45
C LYS A 235 3.23 -0.60 11.92
N GLU A 236 3.73 -1.48 12.77
CA GLU A 236 3.53 -1.44 14.20
C GLU A 236 4.25 -0.22 14.77
N GLY A 237 3.55 0.55 15.60
CA GLY A 237 4.05 1.80 16.13
C GLY A 237 2.92 2.79 16.36
N VAL A 238 2.92 3.39 17.55
CA VAL A 238 2.03 4.50 17.90
C VAL A 238 2.68 5.79 17.38
N ALA A 239 1.89 6.61 16.70
CA ALA A 239 2.33 7.89 16.14
C ALA A 239 2.33 8.98 17.24
N TRP A 240 3.21 8.81 18.23
CA TRP A 240 3.27 9.64 19.42
C TRP A 240 3.45 11.12 19.12
N VAL A 241 4.26 11.49 18.13
CA VAL A 241 4.48 12.89 17.77
C VAL A 241 3.21 13.50 17.19
N THR A 242 2.56 12.81 16.26
CA THR A 242 1.30 13.28 15.65
C THR A 242 0.24 13.51 16.72
N TYR A 243 0.05 12.54 17.62
CA TYR A 243 -0.90 12.68 18.73
C TYR A 243 -0.49 13.80 19.69
N SER A 244 0.79 13.95 19.98
CA SER A 244 1.29 15.03 20.86
C SER A 244 1.03 16.41 20.25
N ILE A 245 1.30 16.61 18.97
CA ILE A 245 1.00 17.86 18.27
C ILE A 245 -0.50 18.14 18.31
N ILE A 246 -1.35 17.15 18.09
CA ILE A 246 -2.81 17.32 18.18
C ILE A 246 -3.24 17.75 19.57
N VAL A 247 -2.77 17.04 20.60
CA VAL A 247 -3.09 17.35 22.01
C VAL A 247 -2.62 18.75 22.37
N VAL A 248 -1.39 19.13 22.01
CA VAL A 248 -0.84 20.46 22.26
C VAL A 248 -1.67 21.56 21.57
N ASN A 249 -2.07 21.37 20.32
CA ASN A 249 -2.93 22.32 19.60
C ASN A 249 -4.29 22.50 20.28
N VAL A 250 -4.92 21.40 20.70
CA VAL A 250 -6.20 21.43 21.44
C VAL A 250 -6.06 22.15 22.78
N LEU A 251 -4.99 21.84 23.53
CA LEU A 251 -4.71 22.49 24.81
C LEU A 251 -4.42 23.99 24.67
N ILE A 252 -3.63 24.39 23.67
CA ILE A 252 -3.35 25.82 23.39
C ILE A 252 -4.65 26.54 23.02
N PHE A 253 -5.46 25.98 22.12
CA PHE A 253 -6.69 26.63 21.67
C PHE A 253 -7.70 26.84 22.80
N TYR A 254 -8.04 25.77 23.54
CA TYR A 254 -9.00 25.89 24.64
C TYR A 254 -8.42 26.60 25.86
N GLY A 255 -7.12 26.44 26.13
CA GLY A 255 -6.43 27.15 27.20
C GLY A 255 -6.45 28.66 27.00
N PHE A 256 -6.18 29.13 25.78
CA PHE A 256 -6.26 30.56 25.45
C PHE A 256 -7.69 31.09 25.52
N LYS A 257 -8.70 30.30 25.10
CA LYS A 257 -10.11 30.69 25.25
C LYS A 257 -10.56 30.91 26.69
N LEU A 258 -9.93 30.27 27.68
CA LEU A 258 -10.35 30.39 29.07
C LEU A 258 -9.90 31.70 29.70
N ASN A 259 -8.65 32.11 29.50
CA ASN A 259 -8.00 33.15 30.31
C ASN A 259 -7.04 34.07 29.55
N VAL A 260 -6.99 34.04 28.22
CA VAL A 260 -6.05 34.86 27.43
C VAL A 260 -6.82 35.80 26.50
N ASP A 261 -6.52 37.10 26.60
CA ASP A 261 -7.04 38.10 25.67
C ASP A 261 -6.49 37.83 24.26
N ALA A 262 -7.38 37.84 23.26
CA ALA A 262 -7.03 37.71 21.86
C ALA A 262 -5.95 38.73 21.43
N ASN A 263 -5.94 39.94 22.00
CA ASN A 263 -4.93 40.96 21.73
C ASN A 263 -3.50 40.47 22.02
N ILE A 264 -3.31 39.69 23.08
CA ILE A 264 -1.98 39.11 23.41
C ILE A 264 -1.53 38.15 22.30
N ILE A 265 -2.46 37.39 21.74
CA ILE A 265 -2.19 36.45 20.65
C ILE A 265 -1.77 37.21 19.39
N PHE A 266 -2.55 38.21 18.98
CA PHE A 266 -2.26 39.00 17.77
C PHE A 266 -1.02 39.88 17.90
N ASN A 267 -0.76 40.44 19.09
CA ASN A 267 0.36 41.33 19.31
C ASN A 267 1.70 40.60 19.44
N HIS A 268 1.70 39.30 19.81
CA HIS A 268 2.95 38.61 20.13
C HIS A 268 3.13 37.20 19.53
N LEU A 269 2.06 36.47 19.20
CA LEU A 269 2.17 35.03 18.90
C LEU A 269 1.88 34.64 17.44
N ILE A 270 1.14 35.47 16.69
CA ILE A 270 0.88 35.25 15.26
C ILE A 270 2.15 35.48 14.43
N PHE A 271 2.24 34.83 13.27
CA PHE A 271 3.36 35.01 12.36
C PHE A 271 3.38 36.46 11.86
N ILE A 272 4.52 37.13 12.08
CA ILE A 272 4.68 38.59 11.97
C ILE A 272 3.71 39.26 12.95
N PRO A 273 4.04 39.41 14.24
CA PRO A 273 3.12 39.99 15.22
C PRO A 273 2.78 41.46 14.94
N LEU A 274 1.63 41.95 15.42
CA LEU A 274 1.24 43.36 15.27
C LEU A 274 2.16 44.32 16.03
N GLU A 275 2.76 43.87 17.13
CA GLU A 275 3.77 44.60 17.90
C GLU A 275 5.11 43.86 17.84
N PRO A 276 5.84 43.94 16.71
CA PRO A 276 7.05 43.16 16.50
C PRO A 276 8.19 43.64 17.42
N ASN A 277 8.90 42.70 18.01
CA ASN A 277 10.12 42.90 18.78
C ASN A 277 11.14 41.78 18.49
N ILE A 278 12.38 41.96 18.96
CA ILE A 278 13.50 41.05 18.65
C ILE A 278 13.28 39.61 19.15
N PHE A 279 12.40 39.40 20.14
CA PHE A 279 12.12 38.08 20.70
C PHE A 279 10.88 37.44 20.07
N ASN A 280 9.79 38.19 19.90
CA ASN A 280 8.53 37.63 19.42
C ASN A 280 8.54 37.34 17.92
N VAL A 281 9.31 38.07 17.11
CA VAL A 281 9.38 37.82 15.66
C VAL A 281 9.97 36.43 15.38
N PRO A 282 11.15 36.04 15.92
CA PRO A 282 11.66 34.68 15.76
C PRO A 282 10.76 33.62 16.37
N CYS A 283 10.18 33.86 17.56
CA CYS A 283 9.28 32.90 18.20
C CYS A 283 8.01 32.67 17.39
N SER A 284 7.49 33.72 16.74
CA SER A 284 6.26 33.69 15.96
C SER A 284 6.31 32.72 14.77
N LEU A 285 7.50 32.41 14.26
CA LEU A 285 7.70 31.41 13.21
C LEU A 285 7.21 30.03 13.64
N ILE A 286 7.30 29.74 14.94
CA ILE A 286 6.92 28.45 15.52
C ILE A 286 5.56 28.56 16.21
N THR A 287 5.32 29.59 17.02
CA THR A 287 4.07 29.69 17.80
C THR A 287 2.84 29.79 16.91
N SER A 288 2.94 30.47 15.77
CA SER A 288 1.84 30.62 14.81
C SER A 288 1.30 29.29 14.26
N ILE A 289 2.15 28.25 14.18
CA ILE A 289 1.77 26.90 13.72
C ILE A 289 0.74 26.27 14.68
N PHE A 290 0.70 26.72 15.94
CA PHE A 290 -0.20 26.19 16.96
C PHE A 290 -1.52 26.97 17.15
N LEU A 291 -1.62 28.14 16.53
CA LEU A 291 -2.75 29.05 16.69
C LEU A 291 -3.87 28.75 15.69
N HIS A 292 -5.12 28.89 16.12
CA HIS A 292 -6.29 28.62 15.29
C HIS A 292 -7.36 29.70 15.51
N SER A 293 -8.01 30.14 14.44
CA SER A 293 -9.01 31.23 14.46
C SER A 293 -10.31 30.83 15.18
N ASP A 294 -10.72 29.58 15.00
CA ASP A 294 -12.00 29.06 15.47
C ASP A 294 -11.96 27.52 15.58
N GLY A 295 -13.03 26.95 16.13
CA GLY A 295 -13.12 25.51 16.36
C GLY A 295 -13.15 24.68 15.07
N GLY A 296 -13.76 25.20 14.00
CA GLY A 296 -13.77 24.52 12.70
C GLY A 296 -12.37 24.48 12.09
N HIS A 297 -11.64 25.59 12.15
CA HIS A 297 -10.24 25.65 11.72
C HIS A 297 -9.36 24.67 12.53
N LEU A 298 -9.50 24.61 13.86
CA LEU A 298 -8.78 23.65 14.70
C LEU A 298 -9.10 22.20 14.30
N TRP A 299 -10.36 21.79 14.38
CA TRP A 299 -10.72 20.39 14.18
C TRP A 299 -10.50 19.92 12.74
N GLY A 300 -10.65 20.82 11.76
CA GLY A 300 -10.26 20.57 10.37
C GLY A 300 -8.77 20.23 10.27
N ASN A 301 -7.89 21.09 10.80
CA ASN A 301 -6.45 20.85 10.81
C ASN A 301 -6.08 19.57 11.55
N MET A 302 -6.67 19.31 12.72
CA MET A 302 -6.36 18.11 13.50
C MET A 302 -6.79 16.82 12.79
N LEU A 303 -7.91 16.84 12.06
CA LEU A 303 -8.36 15.71 11.26
C LEU A 303 -7.36 15.38 10.14
N PHE A 304 -6.91 16.40 9.38
CA PHE A 304 -5.91 16.21 8.33
C PHE A 304 -4.55 15.77 8.90
N LEU A 305 -4.11 16.40 9.99
CA LEU A 305 -2.88 16.04 10.68
C LEU A 305 -2.92 14.60 11.19
N TRP A 306 -4.04 14.17 11.76
CA TRP A 306 -4.20 12.79 12.20
C TRP A 306 -4.15 11.81 11.02
N ALA A 307 -4.90 12.07 9.95
CA ALA A 307 -4.97 11.18 8.79
C ALA A 307 -3.61 11.04 8.09
N ILE A 308 -2.90 12.14 7.85
CA ILE A 308 -1.65 12.16 7.08
C ILE A 308 -0.44 11.94 8.00
N GLY A 309 -0.40 12.62 9.14
CA GLY A 309 0.72 12.59 10.08
C GLY A 309 0.97 11.21 10.64
N THR A 310 -0.07 10.46 11.04
CA THR A 310 0.10 9.11 11.58
C THR A 310 0.70 8.14 10.56
N VAL A 311 0.38 8.31 9.27
CA VAL A 311 0.88 7.47 8.17
C VAL A 311 2.33 7.80 7.85
N LEU A 312 2.69 9.09 7.87
CA LEU A 312 4.05 9.57 7.65
C LEU A 312 4.97 9.20 8.80
N GLU A 313 4.58 9.50 10.05
CA GLU A 313 5.41 9.25 11.24
C GLU A 313 5.87 7.80 11.33
N LYS A 314 4.97 6.85 11.06
CA LYS A 314 5.28 5.40 11.04
C LYS A 314 6.21 4.99 9.90
N ARG A 315 6.32 5.79 8.84
CA ARG A 315 7.13 5.48 7.64
C ARG A 315 8.50 6.12 7.65
N ILE A 316 8.58 7.36 8.13
CA ILE A 316 9.83 8.13 8.10
C ILE A 316 10.48 8.24 9.48
N GLY A 317 9.78 7.80 10.53
CA GLY A 317 10.21 7.91 11.92
C GLY A 317 9.84 9.26 12.53
N TRP A 318 9.64 9.24 13.85
CA TRP A 318 9.15 10.39 14.61
C TRP A 318 10.06 11.62 14.53
N GLN A 319 11.39 11.43 14.53
CA GLN A 319 12.36 12.52 14.47
C GLN A 319 12.28 13.30 13.15
N LYS A 320 12.31 12.58 12.02
CA LYS A 320 12.22 13.18 10.69
C LYS A 320 10.85 13.83 10.49
N PHE A 321 9.78 13.16 10.92
CA PHE A 321 8.44 13.72 10.83
C PHE A 321 8.31 15.04 11.61
N LEU A 322 8.76 15.08 12.86
CA LEU A 322 8.73 16.30 13.68
C LEU A 322 9.54 17.44 13.04
N ALA A 323 10.76 17.15 12.60
CA ALA A 323 11.63 18.14 11.97
C ALA A 323 11.01 18.68 10.67
N PHE A 324 10.53 17.80 9.78
CA PHE A 324 9.96 18.22 8.51
C PHE A 324 8.63 18.96 8.68
N TYR A 325 7.81 18.59 9.68
CA TYR A 325 6.58 19.30 10.00
C TYR A 325 6.86 20.78 10.35
N PHE A 326 7.82 21.04 11.23
CA PHE A 326 8.18 22.42 11.59
C PHE A 326 8.89 23.16 10.47
N ILE A 327 9.83 22.54 9.76
CA ILE A 327 10.52 23.16 8.64
C ILE A 327 9.50 23.59 7.57
N ALA A 328 8.53 22.72 7.25
CA ALA A 328 7.52 23.05 6.27
C ALA A 328 6.55 24.14 6.75
N GLY A 329 6.19 24.15 8.04
CA GLY A 329 5.39 25.25 8.62
C GLY A 329 6.09 26.60 8.55
N ILE A 330 7.38 26.64 8.88
CA ILE A 330 8.21 27.84 8.76
C ILE A 330 8.32 28.27 7.30
N ALA A 331 8.61 27.35 6.38
CA ALA A 331 8.71 27.64 4.96
C ALA A 331 7.37 28.13 4.37
N ALA A 332 6.24 27.58 4.83
CA ALA A 332 4.90 28.03 4.45
C ALA A 332 4.66 29.49 4.85
N ASN A 333 4.95 29.84 6.10
CA ASN A 333 4.84 31.21 6.60
C ASN A 333 5.72 32.17 5.80
N LEU A 334 7.00 31.81 5.58
CA LEU A 334 7.93 32.63 4.80
C LEU A 334 7.48 32.80 3.35
N MET A 335 6.93 31.76 2.71
CA MET A 335 6.39 31.86 1.36
C MET A 335 5.20 32.82 1.29
N ALA A 336 4.27 32.71 2.22
CA ALA A 336 3.12 33.61 2.28
C ALA A 336 3.54 35.08 2.47
N ALA A 337 4.49 35.34 3.38
CA ALA A 337 5.05 36.68 3.58
C ALA A 337 5.78 37.19 2.33
N LEU A 338 6.57 36.35 1.67
CA LEU A 338 7.29 36.72 0.45
C LEU A 338 6.32 37.11 -0.67
N VAL A 339 5.30 36.28 -0.93
CA VAL A 339 4.31 36.59 -1.97
C VAL A 339 3.54 37.87 -1.63
N ALA A 340 3.10 38.02 -0.38
CA ALA A 340 2.39 39.23 0.03
C ALA A 340 3.25 40.49 -0.14
N PHE A 341 4.53 40.41 0.22
CA PHE A 341 5.47 41.51 0.06
C PHE A 341 5.69 41.87 -1.40
N LEU A 342 5.90 40.87 -2.28
CA LEU A 342 6.17 41.09 -3.70
C LEU A 342 4.99 41.68 -4.47
N PHE A 343 3.76 41.28 -4.14
CA PHE A 343 2.56 41.67 -4.91
C PHE A 343 1.75 42.80 -4.27
N PHE A 344 1.76 42.92 -2.95
CA PHE A 344 0.96 43.92 -2.21
C PHE A 344 1.81 44.92 -1.43
N GLY A 345 3.15 44.77 -1.40
CA GLY A 345 4.05 45.66 -0.67
C GLY A 345 3.90 45.61 0.86
N THR A 346 3.17 44.62 1.39
CA THR A 346 2.86 44.48 2.82
C THR A 346 3.18 43.08 3.31
N ALA A 347 3.51 42.98 4.60
CA ALA A 347 3.67 41.68 5.25
C ALA A 347 2.30 41.12 5.63
N THR A 348 2.05 39.84 5.30
CA THR A 348 0.81 39.17 5.71
C THR A 348 0.97 38.52 7.08
N HIS A 349 -0.07 38.63 7.90
CA HIS A 349 -0.15 38.01 9.21
C HIS A 349 -0.74 36.59 9.07
N GLY A 350 -0.15 35.61 9.76
CA GLY A 350 -0.54 34.21 9.61
C GLY A 350 -0.74 33.50 10.95
N LEU A 351 -1.73 32.61 10.99
CA LEU A 351 -1.91 31.64 12.06
C LEU A 351 -2.50 30.35 11.49
N GLY A 352 -2.09 29.21 12.02
CA GLY A 352 -2.62 27.91 11.62
C GLY A 352 -1.57 26.84 11.42
N ALA A 353 -1.93 25.61 11.77
CA ALA A 353 -1.16 24.41 11.45
C ALA A 353 -1.19 24.05 9.95
N SER A 354 -2.06 24.69 9.16
CA SER A 354 -2.40 24.26 7.79
C SER A 354 -1.21 24.30 6.83
N GLY A 355 -0.29 25.27 6.95
CA GLY A 355 0.94 25.30 6.15
C GLY A 355 1.86 24.10 6.42
N ALA A 356 2.03 23.74 7.69
CA ALA A 356 2.80 22.55 8.09
C ALA A 356 2.13 21.25 7.63
N ILE A 357 0.79 21.19 7.70
CA ILE A 357 -0.01 20.06 7.20
C ILE A 357 0.09 19.95 5.67
N ALA A 358 0.05 21.06 4.93
CA ALA A 358 0.30 21.07 3.49
C ALA A 358 1.71 20.56 3.16
N GLY A 359 2.70 20.88 3.99
CA GLY A 359 4.03 20.26 3.93
C GLY A 359 4.03 18.76 4.18
N ALA A 360 3.26 18.29 5.15
CA ALA A 360 3.03 16.87 5.33
C ALA A 360 2.39 16.24 4.09
N MET A 361 1.44 16.92 3.42
CA MET A 361 0.90 16.45 2.12
C MET A 361 1.98 16.36 1.03
N GLY A 362 2.89 17.33 0.95
CA GLY A 362 4.03 17.28 0.03
C GLY A 362 4.95 16.10 0.29
N LEU A 363 5.28 15.83 1.56
CA LEU A 363 6.03 14.64 1.97
C LEU A 363 5.29 13.34 1.62
N PHE A 364 3.97 13.33 1.81
CA PHE A 364 3.11 12.21 1.48
C PHE A 364 3.13 11.91 -0.02
N ALA A 365 3.12 12.95 -0.87
CA ALA A 365 3.21 12.80 -2.32
C ALA A 365 4.50 12.07 -2.75
N ILE A 366 5.60 12.23 -2.01
CA ILE A 366 6.87 11.54 -2.31
C ILE A 366 6.93 10.16 -1.66
N ARG A 367 6.64 10.06 -0.36
CA ARG A 367 6.82 8.81 0.40
C ARG A 367 5.71 7.78 0.16
N CYS A 368 4.53 8.22 -0.23
CA CYS A 368 3.32 7.41 -0.29
C CYS A 368 2.60 7.52 -1.66
N TYR A 369 3.32 7.90 -2.73
CA TYR A 369 2.75 8.16 -4.07
C TYR A 369 1.90 7.03 -4.67
N PHE A 370 2.20 5.78 -4.31
CA PHE A 370 1.51 4.59 -4.79
C PHE A 370 0.31 4.18 -3.93
N LYS A 371 0.04 4.91 -2.83
CA LYS A 371 -1.05 4.60 -1.91
C LYS A 371 -2.36 5.14 -2.43
N SER A 372 -3.43 4.42 -2.14
CA SER A 372 -4.79 4.86 -2.38
C SER A 372 -5.40 5.35 -1.08
N MET A 373 -6.00 6.53 -1.10
CA MET A 373 -6.81 7.03 0.00
C MET A 373 -8.26 6.56 -0.20
N VAL A 374 -8.90 6.12 0.88
CA VAL A 374 -10.30 5.71 0.86
C VAL A 374 -11.14 6.81 1.49
N PHE A 375 -11.97 7.45 0.69
CA PHE A 375 -12.92 8.45 1.16
C PHE A 375 -14.32 7.84 1.25
N PRO A 376 -14.97 7.95 2.41
CA PRO A 376 -16.40 7.75 2.47
C PRO A 376 -17.08 8.99 1.89
N LEU A 377 -17.99 8.84 0.92
CA LEU A 377 -18.79 9.95 0.42
C LEU A 377 -19.79 10.40 1.50
N PRO A 378 -19.66 11.60 2.12
CA PRO A 378 -20.45 11.98 3.28
C PRO A 378 -21.94 12.11 2.98
N ILE A 379 -22.31 12.44 1.74
CA ILE A 379 -23.72 12.59 1.31
C ILE A 379 -24.44 11.23 1.21
N LEU A 380 -23.70 10.12 1.11
CA LEU A 380 -24.25 8.76 0.99
C LEU A 380 -24.08 7.89 2.24
N GLY A 381 -23.46 8.40 3.30
CA GLY A 381 -23.35 7.69 4.59
C GLY A 381 -24.71 7.39 5.24
N ILE A 382 -25.70 8.26 5.03
CA ILE A 382 -27.10 8.00 5.41
C ILE A 382 -27.73 6.92 4.52
N PHE A 383 -27.37 6.84 3.24
CA PHE A 383 -27.84 5.78 2.36
C PHE A 383 -27.17 4.43 2.65
N SER A 384 -25.99 4.41 3.29
CA SER A 384 -25.36 3.18 3.78
C SER A 384 -26.16 2.47 4.88
N LEU A 385 -27.16 3.14 5.50
CA LEU A 385 -28.12 2.54 6.42
C LEU A 385 -29.33 1.91 5.72
N ILE A 386 -29.69 2.42 4.53
CA ILE A 386 -30.89 2.01 3.78
C ILE A 386 -30.52 0.98 2.69
N LEU A 387 -29.30 1.06 2.17
CA LEU A 387 -28.74 0.18 1.15
C LEU A 387 -27.40 -0.35 1.68
N PRO A 388 -27.15 -1.67 1.62
CA PRO A 388 -25.88 -2.28 2.01
C PRO A 388 -24.80 -2.02 0.94
N VAL A 389 -24.61 -0.75 0.57
CA VAL A 389 -23.66 -0.32 -0.45
C VAL A 389 -22.75 0.73 0.18
N SER A 390 -21.62 0.29 0.72
CA SER A 390 -20.54 1.20 1.11
C SER A 390 -19.89 1.76 -0.17
N LEU A 391 -20.31 2.94 -0.62
CA LEU A 391 -19.66 3.65 -1.74
C LEU A 391 -18.32 4.24 -1.26
N LYS A 392 -17.35 3.36 -1.01
CA LYS A 392 -15.97 3.72 -0.72
C LYS A 392 -15.31 4.15 -2.03
N VAL A 393 -15.00 5.43 -2.18
CA VAL A 393 -14.24 5.90 -3.34
C VAL A 393 -12.76 5.74 -3.02
N ARG A 394 -12.06 4.96 -3.85
CA ARG A 394 -10.60 4.79 -3.77
C ARG A 394 -9.97 5.70 -4.80
N LEU A 395 -9.17 6.65 -4.34
CA LEU A 395 -8.41 7.55 -5.21
C LEU A 395 -6.93 7.42 -4.87
N ASN A 396 -6.08 7.39 -5.89
CA ASN A 396 -4.64 7.46 -5.68
C ASN A 396 -4.30 8.78 -4.95
N SER A 397 -3.41 8.72 -3.96
CA SER A 397 -3.08 9.86 -3.12
C SER A 397 -2.57 11.08 -3.89
N LEU A 398 -1.87 10.88 -5.00
CA LEU A 398 -1.38 11.97 -5.85
C LEU A 398 -2.54 12.76 -6.48
N VAL A 399 -3.66 12.09 -6.80
CA VAL A 399 -4.83 12.77 -7.36
C VAL A 399 -5.42 13.72 -6.32
N ILE A 400 -5.59 13.29 -5.07
CA ILE A 400 -6.09 14.16 -4.00
C ILE A 400 -5.12 15.33 -3.76
N ILE A 401 -3.84 15.04 -3.57
CA ILE A 401 -2.84 16.09 -3.29
C ILE A 401 -2.76 17.08 -4.46
N GLY A 402 -2.83 16.59 -5.69
CA GLY A 402 -2.91 17.43 -6.90
C GLY A 402 -4.16 18.31 -6.93
N LEU A 403 -5.33 17.78 -6.55
CA LEU A 403 -6.56 18.58 -6.46
C LEU A 403 -6.45 19.68 -5.39
N PHE A 404 -5.86 19.39 -4.22
CA PHE A 404 -5.59 20.40 -3.19
C PHE A 404 -4.61 21.47 -3.67
N PHE A 405 -3.52 21.06 -4.32
CA PHE A 405 -2.55 21.99 -4.90
C PHE A 405 -3.21 22.90 -5.94
N LEU A 406 -4.05 22.36 -6.83
CA LEU A 406 -4.76 23.14 -7.83
C LEU A 406 -5.79 24.08 -7.21
N ALA A 407 -6.49 23.65 -6.15
CA ALA A 407 -7.43 24.49 -5.43
C ALA A 407 -6.71 25.66 -4.74
N ASP A 408 -5.58 25.41 -4.08
CA ASP A 408 -4.77 26.46 -3.47
C ASP A 408 -4.14 27.39 -4.50
N LEU A 409 -3.66 26.86 -5.63
CA LEU A 409 -3.14 27.69 -6.71
C LEU A 409 -4.22 28.59 -7.31
N SER A 410 -5.42 28.06 -7.55
CA SER A 410 -6.56 28.83 -8.03
C SER A 410 -6.95 29.93 -7.04
N GLY A 411 -7.06 29.61 -5.75
CA GLY A 411 -7.39 30.58 -4.71
C GLY A 411 -6.30 31.65 -4.53
N GLY A 412 -5.02 31.24 -4.58
CA GLY A 412 -3.87 32.14 -4.53
C GLY A 412 -3.80 33.10 -5.71
N ILE A 413 -4.10 32.63 -6.93
CA ILE A 413 -4.20 33.51 -8.12
C ILE A 413 -5.38 34.48 -7.97
N GLY A 414 -6.54 34.02 -7.48
CA GLY A 414 -7.68 34.89 -7.17
C GLY A 414 -7.32 36.00 -6.19
N GLN A 415 -6.55 35.68 -5.12
CA GLN A 415 -6.02 36.67 -4.17
C GLN A 415 -5.18 37.75 -4.86
N LEU A 416 -4.28 37.34 -5.77
CA LEU A 416 -3.45 38.29 -6.52
C LEU A 416 -4.26 39.18 -7.46
N ASN A 417 -5.40 38.69 -7.96
CA ASN A 417 -6.30 39.45 -8.83
C ASN A 417 -7.27 40.37 -8.04
N GLY A 418 -7.13 40.45 -6.71
CA GLY A 418 -7.98 41.28 -5.87
C GLY A 418 -9.38 40.69 -5.63
N GLU A 419 -9.58 39.41 -5.93
CA GLU A 419 -10.81 38.72 -5.55
C GLU A 419 -10.86 38.60 -4.02
N GLN A 420 -12.02 38.95 -3.43
CA GLN A 420 -12.35 38.68 -2.03
C GLN A 420 -12.51 37.16 -1.85
N THR A 421 -11.39 36.47 -1.83
CA THR A 421 -11.31 35.03 -1.57
C THR A 421 -11.37 34.79 -0.06
N SER A 422 -11.71 33.56 0.32
CA SER A 422 -11.75 33.10 1.71
C SER A 422 -10.48 33.45 2.50
N ASN A 423 -10.58 33.56 3.83
CA ASN A 423 -9.46 33.75 4.78
C ASN A 423 -8.48 32.54 4.84
N ILE A 424 -8.22 31.89 3.71
CA ILE A 424 -7.37 30.72 3.56
C ILE A 424 -5.98 31.19 3.09
N GLY A 425 -4.95 30.73 3.79
CA GLY A 425 -3.55 31.00 3.45
C GLY A 425 -3.07 30.18 2.25
N HIS A 426 -3.64 30.37 1.07
CA HIS A 426 -3.33 29.59 -0.13
C HIS A 426 -1.83 29.54 -0.46
N TRP A 427 -1.15 30.69 -0.43
CA TRP A 427 0.31 30.75 -0.65
C TRP A 427 1.13 30.07 0.44
N ALA A 428 0.61 30.04 1.68
CA ALA A 428 1.23 29.26 2.75
C ALA A 428 1.09 27.76 2.48
N HIS A 429 -0.08 27.29 2.01
CA HIS A 429 -0.27 25.88 1.66
C HIS A 429 0.63 25.45 0.51
N ILE A 430 0.73 26.25 -0.55
CA ILE A 430 1.62 25.98 -1.69
C ILE A 430 3.08 25.93 -1.21
N GLY A 431 3.52 26.92 -0.43
CA GLY A 431 4.88 26.96 0.13
C GLY A 431 5.20 25.75 1.01
N GLY A 432 4.25 25.37 1.88
CA GLY A 432 4.34 24.18 2.70
C GLY A 432 4.48 22.92 1.84
N MET A 433 3.58 22.71 0.88
CA MET A 433 3.57 21.52 0.03
C MET A 433 4.84 21.38 -0.80
N ILE A 434 5.32 22.48 -1.39
CA ILE A 434 6.60 22.50 -2.13
C ILE A 434 7.76 22.16 -1.19
N SER A 435 7.80 22.75 0.03
CA SER A 435 8.82 22.43 1.03
C SER A 435 8.82 20.93 1.38
N GLY A 436 7.63 20.36 1.58
CA GLY A 436 7.47 18.92 1.84
C GLY A 436 7.98 18.04 0.69
N ILE A 437 7.70 18.40 -0.56
CA ILE A 437 8.21 17.71 -1.75
C ILE A 437 9.75 17.79 -1.80
N ILE A 438 10.31 18.98 -1.59
CA ILE A 438 11.76 19.21 -1.59
C ILE A 438 12.42 18.36 -0.51
N LEU A 439 11.92 18.41 0.74
CA LEU A 439 12.42 17.61 1.85
C LEU A 439 12.31 16.11 1.54
N GLY A 440 11.18 15.67 0.99
CA GLY A 440 10.99 14.27 0.62
C GLY A 440 12.01 13.78 -0.40
N THR A 441 12.30 14.59 -1.42
CA THR A 441 13.30 14.27 -2.45
C THR A 441 14.73 14.35 -1.90
N MET A 442 15.08 15.41 -1.15
CA MET A 442 16.42 15.59 -0.56
C MET A 442 16.80 14.44 0.38
N PHE A 443 15.84 13.94 1.16
CA PHE A 443 16.04 12.82 2.08
C PHE A 443 15.76 11.45 1.44
N LYS A 444 15.63 11.39 0.11
CA LYS A 444 15.46 10.15 -0.67
C LYS A 444 14.31 9.26 -0.19
N LEU A 445 13.22 9.87 0.27
CA LEU A 445 12.06 9.14 0.78
C LEU A 445 11.36 8.30 -0.29
N SER A 446 11.59 8.60 -1.57
CA SER A 446 11.10 7.82 -2.71
C SER A 446 11.73 6.42 -2.81
N GLU A 447 12.98 6.23 -2.36
CA GLU A 447 13.64 4.91 -2.38
C GLU A 447 12.90 3.93 -1.47
N GLY A 448 12.62 4.35 -0.24
CA GLY A 448 11.80 3.57 0.70
C GLY A 448 10.34 3.42 0.27
N ALA A 449 9.82 4.30 -0.58
CA ALA A 449 8.50 4.16 -1.18
C ALA A 449 8.48 3.05 -2.25
N VAL A 450 9.47 3.03 -3.14
CA VAL A 450 9.60 2.01 -4.19
C VAL A 450 9.80 0.63 -3.58
N GLU A 451 10.64 0.53 -2.55
CA GLU A 451 10.86 -0.72 -1.81
C GLU A 451 9.56 -1.24 -1.16
N GLU A 452 8.84 -0.39 -0.42
CA GLU A 452 7.56 -0.76 0.20
C GLU A 452 6.53 -1.21 -0.85
N ARG A 453 6.49 -0.55 -2.01
CA ARG A 453 5.59 -0.94 -3.11
C ARG A 453 5.89 -2.36 -3.61
N HIS A 454 7.16 -2.72 -3.82
CA HIS A 454 7.52 -4.06 -4.26
C HIS A 454 7.21 -5.13 -3.20
N GLN A 455 7.43 -4.81 -1.92
CA GLN A 455 7.03 -5.68 -0.82
C GLN A 455 5.52 -5.92 -0.78
N GLU A 456 4.71 -4.89 -1.05
CA GLU A 456 3.25 -5.04 -1.11
C GLU A 456 2.79 -5.92 -2.26
N ILE A 457 3.40 -5.80 -3.44
CA ILE A 457 3.12 -6.69 -4.58
C ILE A 457 3.40 -8.15 -4.17
N GLY A 458 4.56 -8.39 -3.56
CA GLY A 458 4.95 -9.72 -3.06
C GLY A 458 3.98 -10.27 -1.99
N SER A 459 3.67 -9.46 -0.98
CA SER A 459 2.77 -9.83 0.10
C SER A 459 1.35 -10.11 -0.39
N GLN A 460 0.83 -9.29 -1.31
CA GLN A 460 -0.51 -9.48 -1.87
C GLN A 460 -0.61 -10.77 -2.69
N ALA A 461 0.44 -11.10 -3.47
CA ALA A 461 0.49 -12.34 -4.23
C ALA A 461 0.50 -13.58 -3.32
N LEU A 462 1.15 -13.49 -2.15
CA LEU A 462 1.12 -14.53 -1.12
C LEU A 462 -0.25 -14.66 -0.46
N SER A 463 -0.85 -13.56 -0.01
CA SER A 463 -2.07 -13.60 0.84
C SER A 463 -3.40 -13.65 0.08
N LYS A 464 -3.52 -12.97 -1.07
CA LYS A 464 -4.80 -12.76 -1.77
C LYS A 464 -4.89 -13.46 -3.13
N GLY A 465 -3.85 -14.21 -3.53
CA GLY A 465 -3.79 -14.85 -4.84
C GLY A 465 -3.56 -13.81 -5.96
N GLY A 466 -2.30 -13.51 -6.21
CA GLY A 466 -1.83 -12.60 -7.27
C GLY A 466 -0.81 -13.26 -8.19
N ASP A 467 -0.33 -12.53 -9.19
CA ASP A 467 0.71 -13.00 -10.13
C ASP A 467 2.00 -13.32 -9.34
N LEU A 468 2.32 -14.61 -9.25
CA LEU A 468 3.50 -15.08 -8.53
C LEU A 468 4.80 -14.71 -9.26
N PHE A 469 4.78 -14.62 -10.58
CA PHE A 469 5.96 -14.27 -11.37
C PHE A 469 6.30 -12.79 -11.23
N GLN A 470 5.29 -11.92 -11.32
CA GLN A 470 5.46 -10.49 -11.09
C GLN A 470 5.89 -10.19 -9.64
N ALA A 471 5.36 -10.94 -8.68
CA ALA A 471 5.73 -10.83 -7.28
C ALA A 471 7.20 -11.19 -7.05
N GLU A 472 7.68 -12.27 -7.64
CA GLU A 472 9.08 -12.70 -7.54
C GLU A 472 10.02 -11.64 -8.12
N GLU A 473 9.72 -11.16 -9.34
CA GLU A 473 10.51 -10.13 -10.01
C GLU A 473 10.54 -8.83 -9.18
N SER A 474 9.39 -8.41 -8.65
CA SER A 474 9.27 -7.23 -7.81
C SER A 474 10.14 -7.34 -6.55
N LEU A 475 10.10 -8.47 -5.85
CA LEU A 475 10.88 -8.68 -4.64
C LEU A 475 12.38 -8.78 -4.92
N ARG A 476 12.78 -9.40 -6.04
CA ARG A 476 14.18 -9.42 -6.49
C ARG A 476 14.71 -8.01 -6.79
N LEU A 477 13.93 -7.17 -7.45
CA LEU A 477 14.28 -5.76 -7.70
C LEU A 477 14.45 -4.97 -6.39
N ALA A 478 13.60 -5.23 -5.39
CA ALA A 478 13.74 -4.61 -4.08
C ALA A 478 15.03 -5.04 -3.37
N LEU A 479 15.37 -6.34 -3.39
CA LEU A 479 16.64 -6.83 -2.83
C LEU A 479 17.87 -6.34 -3.58
N GLN A 480 17.78 -6.14 -4.91
CA GLN A 480 18.89 -5.59 -5.67
C GLN A 480 19.24 -4.16 -5.20
N LYS A 481 18.22 -3.37 -4.83
CA LYS A 481 18.41 -2.02 -4.29
C LYS A 481 18.84 -2.02 -2.83
N ASN A 482 18.29 -2.94 -2.03
CA ASN A 482 18.60 -3.07 -0.61
C ASN A 482 18.83 -4.56 -0.24
N PRO A 483 20.07 -5.05 -0.38
CA PRO A 483 20.40 -6.47 -0.20
C PRO A 483 20.28 -6.99 1.23
N ASP A 484 20.09 -6.10 2.21
CA ASP A 484 19.95 -6.44 3.63
C ASP A 484 18.52 -6.16 4.14
N ASN A 485 17.56 -5.88 3.25
CA ASN A 485 16.17 -5.77 3.63
C ASN A 485 15.59 -7.13 4.02
N VAL A 486 15.54 -7.37 5.32
CA VAL A 486 15.01 -8.59 5.92
C VAL A 486 13.59 -8.90 5.48
N GLU A 487 12.67 -7.93 5.51
CA GLU A 487 11.27 -8.18 5.17
C GLU A 487 11.14 -8.68 3.73
N THR A 488 11.90 -8.10 2.80
CA THR A 488 11.94 -8.53 1.41
C THR A 488 12.56 -9.92 1.28
N MET A 489 13.63 -10.24 2.02
CA MET A 489 14.23 -11.58 2.02
C MET A 489 13.22 -12.64 2.46
N ILE A 490 12.55 -12.41 3.59
CA ILE A 490 11.57 -13.35 4.14
C ILE A 490 10.36 -13.49 3.20
N LEU A 491 9.86 -12.38 2.62
CA LEU A 491 8.77 -12.43 1.65
C LEU A 491 9.16 -13.20 0.39
N LEU A 492 10.37 -12.99 -0.14
CA LEU A 492 10.85 -13.70 -1.32
C LEU A 492 11.05 -15.18 -1.00
N ALA A 493 11.63 -15.50 0.16
CA ALA A 493 11.78 -16.87 0.62
C ALA A 493 10.43 -17.59 0.71
N ARG A 494 9.42 -16.98 1.34
CA ARG A 494 8.04 -17.51 1.38
C ARG A 494 7.47 -17.74 -0.01
N LEU A 495 7.69 -16.81 -0.94
CA LEU A 495 7.22 -16.93 -2.31
C LEU A 495 7.88 -18.09 -3.05
N LEU A 496 9.21 -18.20 -2.98
CA LEU A 496 9.98 -19.27 -3.59
C LEU A 496 9.64 -20.64 -2.98
N SER A 497 9.29 -20.66 -1.70
CA SER A 497 8.95 -21.89 -0.97
C SER A 497 7.46 -22.21 -0.94
N LYS A 498 6.61 -21.42 -1.59
CA LYS A 498 5.15 -21.57 -1.58
C LYS A 498 4.69 -22.97 -2.03
N PHE A 499 5.44 -23.60 -2.93
CA PHE A 499 5.16 -24.94 -3.46
C PHE A 499 6.13 -26.02 -2.93
N GLY A 500 6.84 -25.72 -1.83
CA GLY A 500 7.78 -26.60 -1.15
C GLY A 500 9.17 -25.99 -0.96
N PRO A 501 10.05 -26.59 -0.13
CA PRO A 501 11.33 -26.02 0.31
C PRO A 501 12.38 -25.88 -0.79
N THR A 502 12.88 -24.67 -1.09
CA THR A 502 13.91 -24.41 -2.12
C THR A 502 15.23 -24.01 -1.48
N GLU A 503 16.38 -24.38 -2.07
CA GLU A 503 17.69 -23.97 -1.55
C GLU A 503 17.85 -22.44 -1.49
N GLU A 504 17.41 -21.74 -2.53
CA GLU A 504 17.44 -20.27 -2.56
C GLU A 504 16.51 -19.67 -1.50
N GLY A 505 15.29 -20.21 -1.37
CA GLY A 505 14.36 -19.78 -0.33
C GLY A 505 14.94 -19.99 1.06
N GLU A 506 15.61 -21.13 1.27
CA GLU A 506 16.22 -21.49 2.54
C GLU A 506 17.32 -20.50 2.92
N SER A 507 18.22 -20.21 1.98
CA SER A 507 19.33 -19.28 2.15
C SER A 507 18.83 -17.88 2.51
N LEU A 508 17.81 -17.38 1.80
CA LEU A 508 17.18 -16.09 2.08
C LEU A 508 16.49 -16.07 3.45
N PHE A 509 15.77 -17.13 3.81
CA PHE A 509 15.09 -17.25 5.09
C PHE A 509 16.09 -17.28 6.25
N SER A 510 17.15 -18.08 6.10
CA SER A 510 18.27 -18.19 7.04
C SER A 510 18.98 -16.85 7.26
N LYS A 511 19.38 -16.16 6.17
CA LYS A 511 20.01 -14.84 6.23
C LYS A 511 19.10 -13.80 6.88
N GLY A 512 17.81 -13.79 6.51
CA GLY A 512 16.82 -12.89 7.09
C GLY A 512 16.63 -13.12 8.60
N MET A 513 16.60 -14.38 9.04
CA MET A 513 16.49 -14.73 10.45
C MET A 513 17.72 -14.34 11.27
N ASP A 514 18.95 -14.52 10.76
CA ASP A 514 20.16 -14.05 11.47
C ASP A 514 20.09 -12.53 11.72
N LEU A 515 19.74 -11.75 10.69
CA LEU A 515 19.57 -10.30 10.81
C LEU A 515 18.44 -9.90 11.77
N LEU A 516 17.30 -10.61 11.73
CA LEU A 516 16.20 -10.40 12.69
C LEU A 516 16.63 -10.73 14.10
N SER A 517 17.38 -11.81 14.32
CA SER A 517 17.76 -12.27 15.66
C SER A 517 18.53 -11.20 16.45
N LYS A 518 19.26 -10.32 15.74
CA LYS A 518 20.07 -9.24 16.31
C LYS A 518 19.24 -8.00 16.70
N THR A 519 18.13 -7.75 16.00
CA THR A 519 17.36 -6.49 16.12
C THR A 519 15.94 -6.69 16.68
N ARG A 520 15.28 -7.77 16.27
CA ARG A 520 13.90 -8.14 16.58
C ARG A 520 13.81 -9.64 16.88
N PRO A 521 14.35 -10.09 18.03
CA PRO A 521 14.50 -11.52 18.33
C PRO A 521 13.17 -12.28 18.44
N LYS A 522 12.06 -11.59 18.79
CA LYS A 522 10.72 -12.20 18.84
C LYS A 522 10.21 -12.54 17.44
N GLU A 523 10.35 -11.62 16.49
CA GLU A 523 9.98 -11.84 15.09
C GLU A 523 10.88 -12.92 14.47
N ALA A 524 12.18 -12.95 14.79
CA ALA A 524 13.09 -14.02 14.36
C ALA A 524 12.61 -15.40 14.83
N ALA A 525 12.15 -15.51 16.07
CA ALA A 525 11.62 -16.74 16.63
C ALA A 525 10.35 -17.21 15.90
N GLU A 526 9.39 -16.32 15.65
CA GLU A 526 8.19 -16.67 14.86
C GLU A 526 8.54 -17.15 13.44
N ASN A 527 9.45 -16.45 12.77
CA ASN A 527 9.92 -16.86 11.45
C ASN A 527 10.62 -18.23 11.51
N PHE A 528 11.39 -18.53 12.55
CA PHE A 528 12.03 -19.85 12.69
C PHE A 528 11.02 -20.99 12.78
N LYS A 529 9.86 -20.80 13.42
CA LYS A 529 8.82 -21.83 13.44
C LYS A 529 8.29 -22.13 12.03
N GLU A 530 8.07 -21.09 11.25
CA GLU A 530 7.64 -21.19 9.85
C GLU A 530 8.72 -21.84 8.97
N TYR A 531 9.98 -21.42 9.14
CA TYR A 531 11.13 -22.04 8.51
C TYR A 531 11.18 -23.53 8.79
N TYR A 532 11.15 -23.90 10.07
CA TYR A 532 11.23 -25.30 10.47
C TYR A 532 10.05 -26.11 9.93
N GLY A 533 8.83 -25.56 9.91
CA GLY A 533 7.67 -26.21 9.29
C GLY A 533 7.82 -26.46 7.78
N THR A 534 8.62 -25.65 7.09
CA THR A 534 8.84 -25.75 5.64
C THR A 534 10.04 -26.65 5.30
N TYR A 535 11.13 -26.54 6.06
CA TYR A 535 12.42 -27.17 5.76
C TYR A 535 12.77 -28.36 6.66
N LEU A 536 12.12 -28.47 7.82
CA LEU A 536 12.29 -29.55 8.81
C LEU A 536 13.73 -29.72 9.32
N LYS A 537 14.54 -28.65 9.29
CA LYS A 537 15.93 -28.64 9.75
C LYS A 537 16.30 -27.36 10.48
N GLY A 538 17.45 -27.37 11.15
CA GLY A 538 18.03 -26.20 11.79
C GLY A 538 18.54 -25.15 10.79
N THR A 539 18.83 -23.96 11.30
CA THR A 539 19.43 -22.85 10.53
C THR A 539 20.86 -22.59 11.05
N ASP A 540 21.41 -21.40 10.83
CA ASP A 540 22.70 -20.99 11.38
C ASP A 540 22.79 -21.28 12.90
N PRO A 541 23.83 -22.01 13.37
CA PRO A 541 23.93 -22.44 14.76
C PRO A 541 23.95 -21.30 15.77
N GLU A 542 24.59 -20.17 15.44
CA GLU A 542 24.65 -19.02 16.32
C GLU A 542 23.28 -18.32 16.44
N THR A 543 22.57 -18.21 15.32
CA THR A 543 21.19 -17.76 15.27
C THR A 543 20.30 -18.64 16.13
N MET A 544 20.39 -19.97 16.02
CA MET A 544 19.61 -20.90 16.86
C MET A 544 19.89 -20.71 18.36
N LEU A 545 21.15 -20.51 18.77
CA LEU A 545 21.47 -20.21 20.17
C LEU A 545 20.82 -18.91 20.66
N ARG A 546 20.80 -17.85 19.83
CA ARG A 546 20.10 -16.61 20.16
C ARG A 546 18.59 -16.85 20.31
N LEU A 547 17.99 -17.65 19.43
CA LEU A 547 16.57 -18.02 19.51
C LEU A 547 16.22 -18.78 20.79
N VAL A 548 17.07 -19.70 21.27
CA VAL A 548 16.87 -20.40 22.56
C VAL A 548 16.67 -19.40 23.70
N SER A 549 17.51 -18.36 23.76
CA SER A 549 17.37 -17.33 24.80
C SER A 549 16.05 -16.56 24.68
N CYS A 550 15.61 -16.29 23.46
CA CYS A 550 14.34 -15.62 23.17
C CYS A 550 13.14 -16.49 23.59
N TYR A 551 13.14 -17.78 23.23
CA TYR A 551 12.08 -18.72 23.60
C TYR A 551 11.96 -18.91 25.10
N ARG A 552 13.08 -19.01 25.82
CA ARG A 552 13.08 -19.06 27.30
C ARG A 552 12.46 -17.83 27.92
N GLN A 553 12.76 -16.63 27.42
CA GLN A 553 12.13 -15.39 27.91
C GLN A 553 10.61 -15.38 27.66
N GLN A 554 10.17 -16.01 26.57
CA GLN A 554 8.75 -16.18 26.24
C GLN A 554 8.09 -17.36 26.96
N LYS A 555 8.84 -18.12 27.77
CA LYS A 555 8.40 -19.38 28.40
C LYS A 555 7.97 -20.45 27.40
N ASP A 556 8.45 -20.38 26.17
CA ASP A 556 8.23 -21.37 25.12
C ASP A 556 9.30 -22.47 25.24
N ASN A 557 9.10 -23.36 26.22
CA ASN A 557 10.06 -24.42 26.52
C ASN A 557 10.18 -25.44 25.38
N GLU A 558 9.12 -25.67 24.62
CA GLU A 558 9.10 -26.63 23.51
C GLU A 558 10.09 -26.20 22.42
N TRP A 559 9.99 -24.96 21.96
CA TRP A 559 10.87 -24.45 20.91
C TRP A 559 12.29 -24.17 21.40
N ALA A 560 12.46 -23.77 22.67
CA ALA A 560 13.78 -23.70 23.28
C ALA A 560 14.49 -25.06 23.27
N THR A 561 13.78 -26.13 23.64
CA THR A 561 14.29 -27.50 23.59
C THR A 561 14.57 -27.94 22.15
N ARG A 562 13.64 -27.73 21.22
CA ARG A 562 13.81 -28.12 19.81
C ARG A 562 15.05 -27.51 19.16
N CYS A 563 15.33 -26.22 19.41
CA CYS A 563 16.56 -25.59 18.92
C CYS A 563 17.82 -26.23 19.50
N LEU A 564 17.81 -26.60 20.79
CA LEU A 564 18.95 -27.23 21.45
C LEU A 564 19.18 -28.67 20.94
N GLU A 565 18.12 -29.42 20.69
CA GLU A 565 18.17 -30.76 20.08
C GLU A 565 18.79 -30.68 18.68
N LEU A 566 18.29 -29.79 17.81
CA LEU A 566 18.82 -29.59 16.45
C LEU A 566 20.31 -29.25 16.45
N LEU A 567 20.77 -28.42 17.40
CA LEU A 567 22.18 -28.08 17.57
C LEU A 567 23.03 -29.25 18.09
N THR A 568 22.44 -30.13 18.91
CA THR A 568 23.14 -31.24 19.54
C THR A 568 23.31 -32.41 18.59
N ASP A 569 22.27 -32.67 17.79
CA ASP A 569 22.19 -33.81 16.87
C ASP A 569 22.92 -33.54 15.55
N ASP A 570 23.04 -32.28 15.13
CA ASP A 570 23.75 -31.93 13.90
C ASP A 570 25.27 -31.97 14.06
N SER A 571 25.90 -32.94 13.40
CA SER A 571 27.37 -33.11 13.36
C SER A 571 28.11 -31.94 12.70
N ALA A 572 27.44 -31.12 11.88
CA ALA A 572 28.02 -29.93 11.27
C ALA A 572 28.10 -28.74 12.24
N THR A 573 27.44 -28.82 13.41
CA THR A 573 27.49 -27.76 14.41
C THR A 573 28.92 -27.60 14.96
N PRO A 574 29.47 -26.37 15.00
CA PRO A 574 30.81 -26.13 15.56
C PRO A 574 30.96 -26.70 16.97
N PRO A 575 32.06 -27.40 17.32
CA PRO A 575 32.21 -28.08 18.60
C PRO A 575 31.92 -27.19 19.82
N ALA A 576 32.38 -25.94 19.80
CA ALA A 576 32.14 -24.99 20.89
C ALA A 576 30.66 -24.57 21.06
N ILE A 577 29.88 -24.58 19.97
CA ILE A 577 28.44 -24.31 19.99
C ILE A 577 27.71 -25.58 20.47
N ARG A 578 28.10 -26.74 19.93
CA ARG A 578 27.52 -28.04 20.26
C ARG A 578 27.70 -28.40 21.73
N GLU A 579 28.88 -28.13 22.29
CA GLU A 579 29.18 -28.27 23.72
C GLU A 579 28.18 -27.45 24.57
N LYS A 580 28.01 -26.16 24.25
CA LYS A 580 27.07 -25.28 24.95
C LYS A 580 25.63 -25.75 24.80
N ALA A 581 25.22 -26.15 23.59
CA ALA A 581 23.88 -26.59 23.29
C ALA A 581 23.52 -27.87 24.06
N MET A 582 24.40 -28.87 24.07
CA MET A 582 24.17 -30.14 24.76
C MET A 582 24.02 -29.96 26.27
N PHE A 583 24.91 -29.16 26.89
CA PHE A 583 24.79 -28.84 28.32
C PHE A 583 23.52 -28.03 28.62
N GLN A 584 23.16 -27.08 27.77
CA GLN A 584 21.92 -26.32 27.92
C GLN A 584 20.67 -27.18 27.70
N CYS A 585 20.72 -28.20 26.86
CA CYS A 585 19.64 -29.16 26.63
C CYS A 585 19.39 -29.98 27.89
N ALA A 586 20.45 -30.53 28.50
CA ALA A 586 20.35 -31.26 29.77
C ALA A 586 19.69 -30.40 30.87
N ARG A 587 20.13 -29.15 31.02
CA ARG A 587 19.53 -28.19 31.98
C ARG A 587 18.09 -27.85 31.65
N GLN A 588 17.74 -27.75 30.36
CA GLN A 588 16.37 -27.47 29.94
C GLN A 588 15.46 -28.64 30.31
N MET A 589 15.86 -29.87 30.03
CA MET A 589 15.13 -31.10 30.39
C MET A 589 14.92 -31.22 31.90
N GLU A 590 15.96 -30.90 32.69
CA GLU A 590 15.87 -30.82 34.16
C GLU A 590 14.85 -29.75 34.59
N SER A 591 14.86 -28.57 33.97
CA SER A 591 13.94 -27.48 34.33
C SER A 591 12.47 -27.75 34.01
N ILE A 592 12.18 -28.59 33.01
CA ILE A 592 10.82 -29.02 32.65
C ILE A 592 10.39 -30.29 33.41
N GLY A 593 11.24 -30.82 34.30
CA GLY A 593 10.96 -32.00 35.13
C GLY A 593 11.19 -33.35 34.44
N ASN A 594 11.77 -33.39 33.24
CA ASN A 594 12.10 -34.62 32.55
C ASN A 594 13.52 -35.08 32.91
N MET A 595 13.63 -35.68 34.11
CA MET A 595 14.94 -35.94 34.71
C MET A 595 15.70 -37.09 34.06
N ASP A 596 15.00 -38.10 33.52
CA ASP A 596 15.62 -39.21 32.80
C ASP A 596 16.31 -38.73 31.52
N THR A 597 15.63 -37.90 30.72
CA THR A 597 16.22 -37.30 29.52
C THR A 597 17.34 -36.31 29.87
N ALA A 598 17.21 -35.56 30.98
CA ALA A 598 18.27 -34.68 31.46
C ALA A 598 19.55 -35.46 31.80
N LEU A 599 19.42 -36.56 32.54
CA LEU A 599 20.54 -37.44 32.88
C LEU A 599 21.18 -38.09 31.66
N HIS A 600 20.37 -38.47 30.66
CA HIS A 600 20.87 -38.96 29.38
C HIS A 600 21.78 -37.94 28.68
N TYR A 601 21.32 -36.69 28.55
CA TYR A 601 22.14 -35.62 27.95
C TYR A 601 23.36 -35.27 28.79
N TYR A 602 23.28 -35.27 30.13
CA TYR A 602 24.47 -35.07 30.97
C TYR A 602 25.52 -36.16 30.77
N ARG A 603 25.11 -37.44 30.68
CA ARG A 603 26.04 -38.55 30.41
C ARG A 603 26.68 -38.42 29.04
N GLN A 604 25.89 -38.17 28.00
CA GLN A 604 26.42 -37.91 26.65
C GLN A 604 27.37 -36.71 26.64
N PHE A 605 27.06 -35.64 27.36
CA PHE A 605 27.92 -34.46 27.45
C PHE A 605 29.29 -34.80 28.05
N VAL A 606 29.33 -35.57 29.14
CA VAL A 606 30.56 -36.01 29.80
C VAL A 606 31.39 -36.90 28.87
N GLU A 607 30.76 -37.76 28.07
CA GLU A 607 31.43 -38.62 27.10
C GLU A 607 31.98 -37.85 25.89
N VAL A 608 31.20 -36.93 25.32
CA VAL A 608 31.55 -36.21 24.09
C VAL A 608 32.50 -35.04 24.36
N PHE A 609 32.44 -34.41 25.54
CA PHE A 609 33.23 -33.24 25.91
C PHE A 609 33.96 -33.42 27.27
N PRO A 610 34.95 -34.33 27.36
CA PRO A 610 35.66 -34.60 28.61
C PRO A 610 36.48 -33.41 29.13
N GLU A 611 37.04 -32.60 28.21
CA GLU A 611 37.87 -31.43 28.54
C GLU A 611 37.07 -30.13 28.76
N SER A 612 35.73 -30.21 28.80
CA SER A 612 34.89 -29.02 28.96
C SER A 612 35.05 -28.39 30.36
N PRO A 613 35.07 -27.05 30.48
CA PRO A 613 34.99 -26.38 31.78
C PRO A 613 33.65 -26.66 32.51
N LEU A 614 32.64 -27.19 31.82
CA LEU A 614 31.35 -27.58 32.39
C LEU A 614 31.30 -29.06 32.81
N HIS A 615 32.35 -29.84 32.56
CA HIS A 615 32.40 -31.28 32.82
C HIS A 615 32.09 -31.64 34.29
N ALA A 616 32.77 -30.99 35.23
CA ALA A 616 32.54 -31.19 36.67
C ALA A 616 31.10 -30.87 37.09
N LYS A 617 30.46 -29.88 36.45
CA LYS A 617 29.06 -29.52 36.73
C LYS A 617 28.09 -30.57 36.19
N ALA A 618 28.37 -31.16 35.04
CA ALA A 618 27.57 -32.25 34.48
C ALA A 618 27.68 -33.53 35.34
N LEU A 619 28.89 -33.90 35.76
CA LEU A 619 29.11 -35.06 36.65
C LEU A 619 28.36 -34.94 37.98
N ALA A 620 28.38 -33.75 38.60
CA ALA A 620 27.65 -33.50 39.85
C ALA A 620 26.13 -33.67 39.71
N ARG A 621 25.58 -33.52 38.49
CA ARG A 621 24.15 -33.76 38.21
C ARG A 621 23.83 -35.23 37.99
N ILE A 622 24.79 -36.02 37.48
CA ILE A 622 24.63 -37.46 37.26
C ILE A 622 24.68 -38.22 38.59
N ASN A 623 25.58 -37.81 39.49
CA ASN A 623 25.77 -38.43 40.80
C ASN A 623 25.51 -37.38 41.90
N PRO A 624 24.24 -37.05 42.19
CA PRO A 624 23.90 -36.15 43.29
C PRO A 624 24.29 -36.83 44.61
N SER A 625 25.30 -36.27 45.29
CA SER A 625 25.80 -36.70 46.60
C SER A 625 24.78 -36.51 47.71
#